data_AF-A0A093WZQ3-F1
#
_entry.id   AF-A0A093WZQ3-F1
#
_cell.length_a   1.000
_cell.length_b   1.000
_cell.length_c   1.000
_cell.angle_alpha   90.00
_cell.angle_beta   90.00
_cell.angle_gamma   90.00
#
_symmetry.space_group_name_H-M   'P 1'
#
loop_
_entity.id
_entity.type
_entity.pdbx_description
1 polymer ?
#
loop_
_entity_poly.entity_id
_entity_poly.type
_entity_poly.pdbx_seq_one_letter_code
_entity_poly.pdbx_strand_id
1 'polypeptide(L)'
;MASKSRTQSAFLAPPADSPQGSQQPQSPAVPPRRQATLYDAIAGRSTQHGLTRNPTLYAIAPEAVLFQRAAAPDRHEETDTYFSSDNAVGQLPDSDLLKALHAYAADFYAAEREAGADYRSLDETALLALGVLMEELCREQLGEGGDLVFTEEEVEGEGERRARSQSRSVGREGKRRKVEGGLDG
;
A
#
# COMPACT_ATOMS: atom_id res chain seq x y z
N MET A 1 24.25 -34.05 -42.90
CA MET A 1 24.40 -34.36 -41.47
C MET A 1 23.26 -33.68 -40.73
N ALA A 2 22.29 -34.47 -40.27
CA ALA A 2 21.06 -34.00 -39.61
C ALA A 2 21.22 -34.13 -38.09
N SER A 3 20.95 -33.06 -37.34
CA SER A 3 20.96 -33.10 -35.87
C SER A 3 19.58 -32.77 -35.31
N LYS A 4 19.21 -33.51 -34.27
CA LYS A 4 17.85 -33.90 -33.88
C LYS A 4 17.17 -32.83 -33.01
N SER A 5 15.86 -32.67 -33.22
CA SER A 5 14.97 -31.85 -32.41
C SER A 5 14.66 -32.51 -31.06
N ARG A 6 14.56 -31.68 -30.02
CA ARG A 6 14.32 -32.02 -28.62
C ARG A 6 12.85 -32.40 -28.43
N THR A 7 12.57 -33.67 -28.13
CA THR A 7 11.25 -34.18 -27.78
C THR A 7 10.89 -33.75 -26.36
N GLN A 8 9.82 -32.96 -26.22
CA GLN A 8 9.17 -32.73 -24.93
C GLN A 8 8.43 -34.00 -24.51
N SER A 9 8.68 -34.40 -23.27
CA SER A 9 8.04 -35.50 -22.54
C SER A 9 6.53 -35.30 -22.46
N ALA A 10 5.79 -36.16 -23.15
CA ALA A 10 4.36 -36.31 -22.97
C ALA A 10 4.08 -36.95 -21.61
N PHE A 11 3.26 -36.28 -20.79
CA PHE A 11 2.73 -36.84 -19.56
C PHE A 11 1.94 -38.13 -19.88
N LEU A 12 2.23 -39.18 -19.13
CA LEU A 12 1.66 -40.52 -19.26
C LEU A 12 0.12 -40.49 -19.15
N ALA A 13 -0.56 -40.99 -20.17
CA ALA A 13 -1.98 -41.35 -20.10
C ALA A 13 -2.14 -42.71 -19.37
N PRO A 14 -3.19 -42.89 -18.54
CA PRO A 14 -3.47 -44.18 -17.92
C PRO A 14 -4.01 -45.20 -18.96
N PRO A 15 -3.78 -46.51 -18.74
CA PRO A 15 -4.08 -47.54 -19.72
C PRO A 15 -5.58 -47.76 -19.89
N ALA A 16 -5.98 -47.97 -21.14
CA ALA A 16 -7.31 -48.38 -21.54
C ALA A 16 -7.53 -49.86 -21.23
N ASP A 17 -8.64 -50.19 -20.58
CA ASP A 17 -9.28 -51.51 -20.68
C ASP A 17 -10.75 -51.44 -20.25
N SER A 18 -11.66 -51.58 -21.22
CA SER A 18 -12.90 -52.42 -21.18
C SER A 18 -13.97 -51.97 -22.20
N PRO A 19 -14.81 -52.89 -22.71
CA PRO A 19 -15.28 -52.87 -24.08
C PRO A 19 -16.61 -52.14 -24.34
N GLN A 20 -16.85 -51.95 -25.63
CA GLN A 20 -17.97 -51.30 -26.31
C GLN A 20 -19.36 -51.69 -25.76
N GLY A 21 -20.14 -50.67 -25.39
CA GLY A 21 -21.58 -50.75 -25.18
C GLY A 21 -22.27 -49.56 -25.85
N SER A 22 -22.96 -49.82 -26.96
CA SER A 22 -24.05 -49.04 -27.58
C SER A 22 -23.88 -47.51 -27.72
N GLN A 23 -23.67 -47.09 -28.97
CA GLN A 23 -23.61 -45.69 -29.40
C GLN A 23 -24.96 -44.98 -29.18
N GLN A 24 -24.97 -44.00 -28.29
CA GLN A 24 -25.96 -42.93 -28.23
C GLN A 24 -25.25 -41.66 -28.75
N PRO A 25 -25.87 -40.85 -29.63
CA PRO A 25 -25.19 -39.67 -30.18
C PRO A 25 -24.90 -38.67 -29.05
N GLN A 26 -23.65 -38.64 -28.58
CA GLN A 26 -23.21 -37.71 -27.57
C GLN A 26 -23.13 -36.31 -28.18
N SER A 27 -23.96 -35.40 -27.67
CA SER A 27 -23.79 -33.97 -27.85
C SER A 27 -22.36 -33.57 -27.48
N PRO A 28 -21.69 -32.68 -28.23
CA PRO A 28 -20.29 -32.35 -27.99
C PRO A 28 -20.12 -31.83 -26.55
N ALA A 29 -19.28 -32.52 -25.77
CA ALA A 29 -18.98 -32.13 -24.40
C ALA A 29 -18.41 -30.71 -24.39
N VAL A 30 -19.15 -29.78 -23.77
CA VAL A 30 -18.71 -28.40 -23.60
C VAL A 30 -17.43 -28.41 -22.76
N PRO A 31 -16.34 -27.75 -23.18
CA PRO A 31 -15.12 -27.70 -22.39
C PRO A 31 -15.41 -27.11 -21.00
N PRO A 32 -14.74 -27.60 -19.94
CA PRO A 32 -14.98 -27.12 -18.59
C PRO A 32 -14.75 -25.61 -18.54
N ARG A 33 -15.72 -24.88 -17.99
CA ARG A 33 -15.62 -23.42 -17.83
C ARG A 33 -14.46 -23.12 -16.89
N ARG A 34 -13.49 -22.32 -17.36
CA ARG A 34 -12.35 -21.85 -16.56
C ARG A 34 -12.87 -21.10 -15.34
N GLN A 35 -12.42 -21.50 -14.15
CA GLN A 35 -12.73 -20.79 -12.91
C GLN A 35 -12.07 -19.41 -12.89
N ALA A 36 -12.74 -18.43 -12.29
CA ALA A 36 -12.19 -17.09 -12.15
C ALA A 36 -10.96 -17.09 -11.23
N THR A 37 -9.91 -16.38 -11.63
CA THR A 37 -8.73 -16.16 -10.80
C THR A 37 -8.82 -14.83 -10.06
N LEU A 38 -7.97 -14.65 -9.05
CA LEU A 38 -7.84 -13.37 -8.34
C LEU A 38 -7.47 -12.22 -9.31
N TYR A 39 -6.65 -12.51 -10.33
CA TYR A 39 -6.36 -11.54 -11.39
C TYR A 39 -7.60 -11.13 -12.18
N ASP A 40 -8.50 -12.07 -12.47
CA ASP A 40 -9.75 -11.76 -13.17
C ASP A 40 -10.68 -10.91 -12.30
N ALA A 41 -10.66 -11.09 -10.98
CA ALA A 41 -11.42 -10.28 -10.04
C ALA A 41 -10.90 -8.85 -9.92
N ILE A 42 -9.58 -8.67 -9.74
CA ILE A 42 -8.93 -7.35 -9.69
C ILE A 42 -9.15 -6.60 -11.01
N ALA A 43 -9.12 -7.31 -12.14
CA ALA A 43 -9.40 -6.70 -13.44
C ALA A 43 -10.90 -6.42 -13.70
N GLY A 44 -11.78 -6.65 -12.71
CA GLY A 44 -13.22 -6.41 -12.82
C GLY A 44 -13.97 -7.39 -13.72
N ARG A 45 -13.36 -8.53 -14.07
CA ARG A 45 -13.88 -9.51 -15.03
C ARG A 45 -14.55 -10.74 -14.40
N SER A 46 -14.52 -10.88 -13.07
CA SER A 46 -15.19 -12.00 -12.41
C SER A 46 -16.59 -11.60 -11.94
N THR A 47 -17.62 -12.35 -12.34
CA THR A 47 -19.00 -12.16 -11.89
C THR A 47 -19.55 -13.46 -11.30
N GLN A 48 -20.69 -13.40 -10.60
CA GLN A 48 -21.36 -14.61 -10.06
C GLN A 48 -21.75 -15.61 -11.16
N HIS A 49 -21.96 -15.12 -12.38
CA HIS A 49 -22.32 -15.94 -13.54
C HIS A 49 -21.11 -16.40 -14.36
N GLY A 50 -19.89 -16.03 -13.96
CA GLY A 50 -18.64 -16.45 -14.58
C GLY A 50 -17.75 -15.28 -15.02
N LEU A 51 -16.83 -15.58 -15.93
CA LEU A 51 -15.85 -14.63 -16.45
C LEU A 51 -16.42 -13.79 -17.61
N THR A 52 -16.24 -12.48 -17.53
CA THR A 52 -16.52 -11.54 -18.61
C THR A 52 -15.23 -11.15 -19.33
N ARG A 53 -15.33 -10.70 -20.59
CA ARG A 53 -14.15 -10.19 -21.32
C ARG A 53 -13.76 -8.78 -20.90
N ASN A 54 -14.77 -7.97 -20.60
CA ASN A 54 -14.60 -6.57 -20.22
C ASN A 54 -14.88 -6.40 -18.73
N PRO A 55 -14.25 -5.42 -18.07
CA PRO A 55 -14.56 -5.09 -16.69
C PRO A 55 -16.04 -4.71 -16.56
N THR A 56 -16.67 -5.11 -15.46
CA THR A 56 -18.09 -4.85 -15.20
C THR A 56 -18.30 -4.26 -13.82
N LEU A 57 -19.37 -3.48 -13.65
CA LEU A 57 -19.76 -2.92 -12.35
C LEU A 57 -20.26 -4.00 -11.38
N TYR A 58 -20.65 -5.16 -11.89
CA TYR A 58 -21.11 -6.31 -11.11
C TYR A 58 -19.99 -7.30 -10.83
N ALA A 59 -18.73 -6.83 -10.86
CA ALA A 59 -17.59 -7.65 -10.53
C ALA A 59 -17.64 -8.07 -9.06
N ILE A 60 -17.41 -9.35 -8.82
CA ILE A 60 -17.21 -9.89 -7.48
C ILE A 60 -15.90 -9.33 -6.93
N ALA A 61 -15.92 -8.97 -5.65
CA ALA A 61 -14.75 -8.51 -4.93
C ALA A 61 -13.67 -9.62 -4.86
N PRO A 62 -12.38 -9.27 -4.95
CA PRO A 62 -11.29 -10.24 -5.03
C PRO A 62 -11.23 -11.22 -3.84
N GLU A 63 -11.57 -10.77 -2.63
CA GLU A 63 -11.69 -11.60 -1.44
C GLU A 63 -12.73 -12.70 -1.61
N ALA A 64 -13.89 -12.39 -2.19
CA ALA A 64 -14.92 -13.38 -2.40
C ALA A 64 -14.47 -14.46 -3.41
N VAL A 65 -13.67 -14.10 -4.43
CA VAL A 65 -13.08 -15.09 -5.35
C VAL A 65 -12.01 -15.95 -4.69
N LEU A 66 -11.24 -15.38 -3.76
CA LEU A 66 -10.20 -16.11 -3.02
C LEU A 66 -10.83 -17.13 -2.05
N PHE A 67 -11.86 -16.72 -1.31
CA PHE A 67 -12.46 -17.52 -0.24
C PHE A 67 -13.62 -18.43 -0.69
N GLN A 68 -14.13 -18.31 -1.92
CA GLN A 68 -15.10 -19.26 -2.49
C GLN A 68 -14.48 -20.59 -2.96
N ARG A 69 -13.15 -20.73 -2.89
CA ARG A 69 -12.47 -21.95 -3.32
C ARG A 69 -12.64 -23.06 -2.29
N ALA A 70 -12.78 -24.30 -2.76
CA ALA A 70 -13.03 -25.47 -1.90
C ALA A 70 -11.95 -25.73 -0.84
N ALA A 71 -10.74 -25.15 -0.99
CA ALA A 71 -9.63 -25.27 -0.04
C ALA A 71 -9.33 -23.94 0.69
N ALA A 72 -10.25 -22.98 0.65
CA ALA A 72 -10.10 -21.73 1.38
C ALA A 72 -10.22 -21.98 2.90
N PRO A 73 -9.36 -21.37 3.72
CA PRO A 73 -9.52 -21.39 5.17
C PRO A 73 -10.85 -20.75 5.60
N ASP A 74 -11.41 -21.24 6.71
CA ASP A 74 -12.57 -20.61 7.35
C ASP A 74 -12.23 -19.18 7.77
N ARG A 75 -13.13 -18.25 7.45
CA ARG A 75 -12.92 -16.82 7.70
C ARG A 75 -13.78 -16.39 8.87
N HIS A 76 -13.11 -15.85 9.89
CA HIS A 76 -13.76 -15.21 11.04
C HIS A 76 -13.41 -13.72 10.99
N GLU A 77 -14.40 -12.85 11.23
CA GLU A 77 -14.21 -11.39 11.19
C GLU A 77 -13.11 -10.93 12.16
N GLU A 78 -12.95 -11.64 13.28
CA GLU A 78 -12.01 -11.32 14.36
C GLU A 78 -10.54 -11.62 14.01
N THR A 79 -10.30 -12.64 13.17
CA THR A 79 -8.95 -13.13 12.83
C THR A 79 -8.68 -13.07 11.34
N ASP A 80 -9.41 -12.21 10.64
CA ASP A 80 -9.33 -12.12 9.19
C ASP A 80 -7.97 -11.58 8.74
N THR A 81 -7.17 -12.46 8.15
CA THR A 81 -5.85 -12.10 7.63
C THR A 81 -5.94 -11.22 6.38
N TYR A 82 -7.07 -11.25 5.64
CA TYR A 82 -7.17 -10.51 4.38
C TYR A 82 -7.19 -8.99 4.59
N PHE A 83 -7.89 -8.52 5.63
CA PHE A 83 -7.97 -7.10 6.01
C PHE A 83 -7.04 -6.76 7.18
N SER A 84 -6.03 -7.58 7.47
CA SER A 84 -5.10 -7.29 8.57
C SER A 84 -4.32 -5.99 8.36
N SER A 85 -4.15 -5.56 7.10
CA SER A 85 -3.52 -4.28 6.73
C SER A 85 -4.29 -3.06 7.24
N ASP A 86 -5.62 -3.14 7.38
CA ASP A 86 -6.42 -2.00 7.85
C ASP A 86 -6.15 -1.70 9.33
N ASN A 87 -5.65 -2.72 10.06
CA ASN A 87 -5.21 -2.61 11.44
C ASN A 87 -3.68 -2.50 11.57
N ALA A 88 -2.95 -2.35 10.45
CA ALA A 88 -1.51 -2.19 10.50
C ALA A 88 -1.17 -0.91 11.27
N VAL A 89 -0.34 -1.05 12.30
CA VAL A 89 0.08 0.05 13.15
C VAL A 89 1.09 0.89 12.37
N GLY A 90 0.62 1.91 11.65
CA GLY A 90 1.47 2.92 11.03
C GLY A 90 1.16 3.21 9.55
N GLN A 91 1.46 4.44 9.13
CA GLN A 91 1.41 4.83 7.74
C GLN A 91 2.59 4.18 7.00
N LEU A 92 2.33 3.57 5.85
CA LEU A 92 3.41 3.04 5.01
C LEU A 92 4.31 4.18 4.52
N PRO A 93 5.62 3.92 4.33
CA PRO A 93 6.53 4.90 3.75
C PRO A 93 6.06 5.34 2.36
N ASP A 94 6.46 6.56 1.97
CA ASP A 94 6.16 7.09 0.66
C ASP A 94 6.68 6.18 -0.47
N SER A 95 5.83 5.95 -1.47
CA SER A 95 6.14 4.99 -2.54
C SER A 95 7.28 5.46 -3.45
N ASP A 96 7.44 6.77 -3.63
CA ASP A 96 8.52 7.31 -4.47
C ASP A 96 9.85 7.26 -3.72
N LEU A 97 9.84 7.48 -2.40
CA LEU A 97 10.99 7.22 -1.54
C LEU A 97 11.46 5.75 -1.65
N LEU A 98 10.53 4.80 -1.53
CA LEU A 98 10.87 3.37 -1.65
C LEU A 98 11.42 3.02 -3.05
N LYS A 99 10.85 3.58 -4.12
CA LYS A 99 11.38 3.40 -5.49
C LYS A 99 12.80 3.95 -5.62
N ALA A 100 13.08 5.12 -5.05
CA ALA A 100 14.40 5.72 -5.10
C ALA A 100 15.43 4.89 -4.33
N LEU A 101 15.09 4.44 -3.12
CA LEU A 101 15.94 3.56 -2.30
C LEU A 101 16.23 2.23 -3.01
N HIS A 102 15.19 1.61 -3.58
CA HIS A 102 15.34 0.36 -4.34
C HIS A 102 16.21 0.55 -5.57
N ALA A 103 15.99 1.62 -6.36
CA ALA A 103 16.80 1.90 -7.54
C ALA A 103 18.28 2.10 -7.17
N TYR A 104 18.55 2.87 -6.12
CA TYR A 104 19.90 3.06 -5.59
C TYR A 104 20.54 1.74 -5.17
N ALA A 105 19.84 0.92 -4.39
CA ALA A 105 20.36 -0.38 -3.95
C ALA A 105 20.60 -1.34 -5.13
N ALA A 106 19.72 -1.33 -6.12
CA ALA A 106 19.88 -2.14 -7.33
C ALA A 106 21.14 -1.74 -8.11
N ASP A 107 21.40 -0.44 -8.28
CA ASP A 107 22.60 0.08 -8.92
C ASP A 107 23.86 -0.27 -8.11
N PHE A 108 23.80 -0.13 -6.78
CA PHE A 108 24.87 -0.53 -5.87
C PHE A 108 25.18 -2.03 -6.02
N TYR A 109 24.16 -2.88 -6.05
CA TYR A 109 24.30 -4.33 -6.25
C TYR A 109 24.68 -4.75 -7.68
N ALA A 110 24.59 -3.85 -8.64
CA ALA A 110 25.07 -4.06 -10.01
C ALA A 110 26.55 -3.70 -10.15
N ALA A 111 27.01 -2.69 -9.40
CA ALA A 111 28.38 -2.18 -9.47
C ALA A 111 29.40 -3.10 -8.77
N GLU A 112 29.05 -3.75 -7.66
CA GLU A 112 30.00 -4.58 -6.91
C GLU A 112 30.07 -6.01 -7.50
N ARG A 113 31.26 -6.41 -7.98
CA ARG A 113 31.45 -7.68 -8.74
C ARG A 113 31.83 -8.86 -7.86
N GLU A 114 32.35 -8.62 -6.65
CA GLU A 114 32.83 -9.65 -5.73
C GLU A 114 32.16 -9.46 -4.38
N ALA A 115 31.02 -10.11 -4.18
CA ALA A 115 30.33 -9.99 -2.92
C ALA A 115 29.77 -11.34 -2.46
N GLY A 116 29.89 -11.56 -1.15
CA GLY A 116 29.56 -12.82 -0.48
C GLY A 116 28.06 -13.12 -0.42
N ALA A 117 27.68 -14.13 0.37
CA ALA A 117 26.30 -14.61 0.45
C ALA A 117 25.28 -13.54 0.91
N ASP A 118 25.72 -12.52 1.64
CA ASP A 118 24.87 -11.43 2.14
C ASP A 118 24.65 -10.31 1.09
N TYR A 119 25.24 -10.47 -0.10
CA TYR A 119 25.06 -9.54 -1.20
C TYR A 119 23.65 -9.67 -1.77
N ARG A 120 22.93 -8.54 -1.85
CA ARG A 120 21.49 -8.47 -2.20
C ARG A 120 20.54 -8.93 -1.09
N SER A 121 20.88 -8.61 0.15
CA SER A 121 20.03 -8.82 1.34
C SER A 121 18.81 -7.88 1.42
N LEU A 122 18.69 -6.88 0.54
CA LEU A 122 17.53 -6.00 0.51
C LEU A 122 16.34 -6.68 -0.19
N ASP A 123 15.51 -7.34 0.58
CA ASP A 123 14.20 -7.87 0.17
C ASP A 123 13.08 -6.84 0.39
N GLU A 124 11.84 -7.19 0.04
CA GLU A 124 10.69 -6.28 0.18
C GLU A 124 10.50 -5.82 1.63
N THR A 125 10.76 -6.73 2.60
CA THR A 125 10.62 -6.44 4.03
C THR A 125 11.71 -5.47 4.50
N ALA A 126 12.96 -5.72 4.12
CA ALA A 126 14.09 -4.86 4.44
C ALA A 126 13.95 -3.48 3.78
N LEU A 127 13.43 -3.41 2.56
CA LEU A 127 13.13 -2.15 1.87
C LEU A 127 12.07 -1.32 2.63
N LEU A 128 11.00 -1.97 3.09
CA LEU A 128 9.98 -1.29 3.90
C LEU A 128 10.54 -0.80 5.24
N ALA A 129 11.31 -1.63 5.94
CA ALA A 129 11.96 -1.24 7.18
C ALA A 129 12.91 -0.07 6.99
N LEU A 130 13.71 -0.09 5.91
CA LEU A 130 14.60 1.01 5.53
C LEU A 130 13.81 2.29 5.24
N GLY A 131 12.70 2.21 4.51
CA GLY A 131 11.83 3.36 4.25
C GLY A 131 11.29 4.01 5.53
N VAL A 132 10.78 3.20 6.47
CA VAL A 132 10.32 3.68 7.78
C VAL A 132 11.46 4.39 8.52
N LEU A 133 12.64 3.77 8.59
CA LEU A 133 13.80 4.35 9.27
C LEU A 133 14.23 5.68 8.63
N MET A 134 14.21 5.78 7.31
CA MET A 134 14.57 7.00 6.59
C MET A 134 13.59 8.15 6.87
N GLU A 135 12.28 7.86 6.88
CA GLU A 135 11.28 8.89 7.20
C GLU A 135 11.36 9.34 8.65
N GLU A 136 11.52 8.42 9.60
CA GLU A 136 11.70 8.78 11.01
C GLU A 136 13.00 9.56 11.25
N LEU A 137 14.11 9.14 10.61
CA LEU A 137 15.37 9.86 10.67
C LEU A 137 15.23 11.27 10.11
N CYS A 138 14.56 11.43 8.96
CA CYS A 138 14.28 12.75 8.40
C CYS A 138 13.44 13.58 9.38
N ARG A 139 12.35 13.02 9.92
CA ARG A 139 11.48 13.75 10.87
C ARG A 139 12.21 14.17 12.14
N GLU A 140 13.10 13.32 12.66
CA GLU A 140 13.94 13.63 13.82
C GLU A 140 14.96 14.74 13.49
N GLN A 141 15.65 14.65 12.35
CA GLN A 141 16.71 15.59 11.97
C GLN A 141 16.19 16.96 11.51
N LEU A 142 15.04 16.99 10.83
CA LEU A 142 14.40 18.19 10.29
C LEU A 142 13.46 18.85 11.32
N GLY A 143 12.98 18.08 12.31
CA GLY A 143 12.01 18.54 13.29
C GLY A 143 10.62 18.81 12.70
N GLU A 144 9.67 19.27 13.51
CA GLU A 144 8.28 19.55 13.08
C GLU A 144 8.16 20.60 11.97
N GLY A 145 9.17 21.46 11.80
CA GLY A 145 9.17 22.55 10.83
C GLY A 145 10.15 22.38 9.67
N GLY A 146 10.83 21.23 9.53
CA GLY A 146 11.93 21.15 8.57
C GLY A 146 11.53 21.04 7.10
N ASP A 147 10.22 20.91 6.79
CA ASP A 147 9.69 21.21 5.46
C ASP A 147 10.06 22.65 5.01
N LEU A 148 10.20 23.57 5.97
CA LEU A 148 10.57 24.98 5.73
C LEU A 148 12.07 25.17 5.41
N VAL A 149 12.92 24.16 5.59
CA VAL A 149 14.37 24.28 5.34
C VAL A 149 14.67 24.42 3.85
N PHE A 150 13.81 23.90 2.98
CA PHE A 150 14.00 23.92 1.53
C PHE A 150 13.12 24.95 0.83
N THR A 151 12.25 25.66 1.55
CA THR A 151 11.52 26.80 1.01
C THR A 151 12.38 28.05 1.16
N GLU A 152 12.73 28.69 0.05
CA GLU A 152 13.36 30.01 0.09
C GLU A 152 12.44 30.97 0.88
N GLU A 153 13.00 31.72 1.83
CA GLU A 153 12.27 32.85 2.44
C GLU A 153 11.94 33.83 1.31
N GLU A 154 10.66 33.92 0.93
CA GLU A 154 10.20 35.07 0.17
C GLU A 154 10.40 36.27 1.11
N VAL A 155 11.47 37.03 0.88
CA VAL A 155 11.74 38.27 1.61
C VAL A 155 10.56 39.19 1.32
N GLU A 156 9.53 39.16 2.17
CA GLU A 156 8.50 40.17 2.19
C GLU A 156 9.24 41.50 2.40
N GLY A 157 9.31 42.28 1.32
CA GLY A 157 9.93 43.59 1.30
C GLY A 157 9.46 44.38 2.51
N GLU A 158 10.44 44.90 3.24
CA GLU A 158 10.31 45.69 4.45
C GLU A 158 9.04 46.57 4.45
N GLY A 159 8.07 46.17 5.26
CA GLY A 159 6.76 46.81 5.34
C GLY A 159 6.19 46.77 6.75
N GLU A 160 6.81 47.56 7.63
CA GLU A 160 6.25 48.04 8.91
C GLU A 160 6.06 47.05 10.06
N ARG A 161 6.97 47.23 11.04
CA ARG A 161 6.80 46.96 12.47
C ARG A 161 5.33 47.10 12.92
N ARG A 162 4.76 46.02 13.45
CA ARG A 162 3.78 46.13 14.55
C ARG A 162 3.95 44.98 15.53
N ALA A 163 4.78 45.25 16.52
CA ALA A 163 4.86 44.54 17.78
C ALA A 163 3.45 44.24 18.32
N ARG A 164 3.08 42.96 18.36
CA ARG A 164 1.87 42.53 19.06
C ARG A 164 2.06 41.18 19.72
N SER A 165 2.81 41.16 20.81
CA SER A 165 2.59 40.24 21.94
C SER A 165 3.68 40.39 22.99
N GLN A 166 3.61 41.43 23.81
CA GLN A 166 4.14 41.42 25.18
C GLN A 166 3.69 42.70 25.90
N SER A 167 3.37 42.58 27.19
CA SER A 167 2.85 43.62 28.11
C SER A 167 1.33 43.88 28.14
N ARG A 168 0.56 42.90 28.64
CA ARG A 168 -0.68 43.16 29.40
C ARG A 168 -0.45 42.77 30.86
N SER A 169 0.23 43.60 31.64
CA SER A 169 0.19 43.52 33.12
C SER A 169 0.99 44.63 33.83
N VAL A 170 0.57 45.90 33.76
CA VAL A 170 0.91 46.93 34.79
C VAL A 170 -0.21 47.97 34.74
N GLY A 171 -1.14 48.02 35.69
CA GLY A 171 -0.97 48.75 36.95
C GLY A 171 -1.78 50.05 36.90
N ARG A 172 -3.07 49.99 37.22
CA ARG A 172 -4.03 51.10 37.15
C ARG A 172 -4.00 51.87 38.47
N GLU A 173 -3.10 52.83 38.62
CA GLU A 173 -3.06 53.73 39.78
C GLU A 173 -3.77 55.06 39.44
N GLY A 174 -5.07 55.11 39.76
CA GLY A 174 -5.95 56.25 39.53
C GLY A 174 -6.22 57.05 40.81
N LYS A 175 -5.42 58.10 40.98
CA LYS A 175 -5.62 59.32 41.79
C LYS A 175 -6.99 59.49 42.46
N ARG A 176 -6.97 59.45 43.80
CA ARG A 176 -8.03 59.93 44.71
C ARG A 176 -8.39 61.39 44.40
N ARG A 177 -9.69 61.69 44.23
CA ARG A 177 -10.23 63.05 44.35
C ARG A 177 -11.26 63.06 45.48
N LYS A 178 -10.97 63.95 46.42
CA LYS A 178 -11.77 64.35 47.58
C LYS A 178 -13.03 65.06 47.07
N VAL A 179 -14.22 64.59 47.47
CA VAL A 179 -15.46 65.37 47.40
C VAL A 179 -16.01 65.43 48.81
N GLU A 180 -16.12 66.65 49.31
CA GLU A 180 -16.62 67.00 50.63
C GLU A 180 -18.15 66.95 50.67
N GLY A 181 -18.66 66.51 51.81
CA GLY A 181 -19.69 67.22 52.57
C GLY A 181 -21.14 67.12 52.11
N GLY A 182 -21.98 66.55 52.97
CA GLY A 182 -23.42 66.83 52.97
C GLY A 182 -24.27 65.69 53.51
N LEU A 183 -24.31 65.55 54.84
CA LEU A 183 -25.31 64.79 55.60
C LEU A 183 -26.68 65.49 55.51
N ASP A 184 -27.76 64.72 55.56
CA ASP A 184 -28.82 64.82 56.58
C ASP A 184 -30.16 64.27 56.07
N GLY A 185 -30.83 63.48 56.92
CA GLY A 185 -32.27 63.19 56.86
C GLY A 185 -32.64 61.73 56.67
#